data_AF-A0A383F3V9-F1
#
_entry.id   AF-A0A383F3V9-F1
#
_cell.length_a   1.000
_cell.length_b   1.000
_cell.length_c   1.000
_cell.angle_alpha   90.00
_cell.angle_beta   90.00
_cell.angle_gamma   90.00
#
_symmetry.space_group_name_H-M   'P 1'
#
loop_
_entity.id
_entity.type
_entity.pdbx_description
1 polymer ?
#
loop_
_entity_poly.entity_id
_entity_poly.type
_entity_poly.pdbx_seq_one_letter_code
_entity_poly.pdbx_strand_id
1 'polypeptide(L)'
;MNFKVLGLAALVSISFSIFSEPIVYGKLFLTFEFQDREAGRESNLVSNASRVGIKGNINFTSSLKGIYQIEYEVDPVHGKADKSRGRSFEQRDSFIGLKGSYGTLFLGKHNTAFKESQEKIDLFNDLAADIKNLLQGENRMTDFVGYVTPTFRSG
;
A
#
# COMPACT_ATOMS: atom_id res chain seq x y z
N MET A 1 48.29 -37.29 -12.70
CA MET A 1 48.21 -36.90 -11.28
C MET A 1 46.81 -36.32 -11.07
N ASN A 2 45.95 -37.07 -10.39
CA ASN A 2 44.54 -36.77 -10.18
C ASN A 2 44.38 -35.91 -8.92
N PHE A 3 43.71 -34.77 -9.00
CA PHE A 3 43.10 -34.14 -7.82
C PHE A 3 41.69 -33.68 -8.16
N LYS A 4 40.72 -34.51 -7.74
CA LYS A 4 39.32 -34.13 -7.63
C LYS A 4 39.20 -33.25 -6.39
N VAL A 5 38.80 -31.99 -6.54
CA VAL A 5 38.36 -31.16 -5.40
C VAL A 5 36.84 -31.10 -5.45
N LEU A 6 36.23 -31.84 -4.53
CA LEU A 6 34.79 -31.94 -4.32
C LEU A 6 34.39 -30.76 -3.41
N GLY A 7 33.86 -29.68 -3.99
CA GLY A 7 33.29 -28.57 -3.23
C GLY A 7 31.85 -28.90 -2.81
N LEU A 8 31.68 -29.41 -1.59
CA LEU A 8 30.37 -29.71 -1.01
C LEU A 8 29.68 -28.40 -0.60
N ALA A 9 28.86 -27.82 -1.47
CA ALA A 9 27.94 -26.76 -1.11
C ALA A 9 26.74 -27.38 -0.36
N ALA A 10 26.83 -27.45 0.97
CA ALA A 10 25.70 -27.81 1.80
C ALA A 10 24.70 -26.64 1.80
N LEU A 11 23.70 -26.68 0.91
CA LEU A 11 22.48 -25.91 1.07
C LEU A 11 21.75 -26.46 2.29
N VAL A 12 21.96 -25.81 3.43
CA VAL A 12 21.14 -26.05 4.63
C VAL A 12 19.78 -25.43 4.34
N SER A 13 18.84 -26.26 3.88
CA SER A 13 17.42 -25.90 3.78
C SER A 13 16.84 -25.79 5.19
N ILE A 14 16.94 -24.61 5.82
CA ILE A 14 16.24 -24.36 7.07
C ILE A 14 14.77 -24.12 6.75
N SER A 15 13.95 -25.16 6.93
CA SER A 15 12.50 -25.06 6.86
C SER A 15 11.99 -24.38 8.13
N PHE A 16 11.84 -23.05 8.10
CA PHE A 16 11.07 -22.35 9.12
C PHE A 16 9.58 -22.45 8.77
N SER A 17 8.78 -23.06 9.64
CA SER A 17 7.32 -22.95 9.57
C SER A 17 6.92 -21.56 10.07
N ILE A 18 6.93 -20.61 9.16
CA ILE A 18 6.50 -19.25 9.43
C ILE A 18 4.98 -19.18 9.18
N PHE A 19 4.22 -19.03 10.25
CA PHE A 19 2.80 -18.72 10.15
C PHE A 19 2.60 -17.20 10.13
N SER A 20 2.08 -16.70 9.01
CA SER A 20 1.42 -15.41 8.94
C SER A 20 -0.07 -15.68 8.85
N GLU A 21 -0.87 -15.00 9.66
CA GLU A 21 -2.32 -14.94 9.46
C GLU A 21 -2.60 -13.71 8.57
N PRO A 22 -2.88 -13.90 7.26
CA PRO A 22 -3.16 -12.78 6.37
C PRO A 22 -4.50 -12.15 6.76
N ILE A 23 -4.51 -10.83 6.86
CA ILE A 23 -5.71 -10.03 7.06
C ILE A 23 -6.14 -9.51 5.69
N VAL A 24 -7.29 -9.96 5.23
CA VAL A 24 -7.98 -9.38 4.08
C VAL A 24 -8.79 -8.19 4.57
N TYR A 25 -8.69 -7.05 3.88
CA TYR A 25 -9.40 -5.84 4.20
C TYR A 25 -9.86 -5.13 2.92
N GLY A 26 -10.76 -4.18 3.07
CA GLY A 26 -11.22 -3.36 1.96
C GLY A 26 -12.13 -2.23 2.41
N LYS A 27 -12.42 -1.32 1.49
CA LYS A 27 -13.32 -0.20 1.66
C LYS A 27 -14.15 -0.08 0.39
N LEU A 28 -15.47 -0.16 0.51
CA LEU A 28 -16.39 0.26 -0.54
C LEU A 28 -16.87 1.66 -0.19
N PHE A 29 -16.47 2.66 -0.99
CA PHE A 29 -16.81 4.05 -0.75
C PHE A 29 -17.49 4.63 -1.97
N LEU A 30 -18.82 4.62 -1.94
CA LEU A 30 -19.66 5.09 -3.03
C LEU A 30 -20.45 6.31 -2.58
N THR A 31 -20.52 7.33 -3.43
CA THR A 31 -21.31 8.56 -3.22
C THR A 31 -22.27 8.75 -4.37
N PHE A 32 -23.46 9.26 -4.07
CA PHE A 32 -24.37 9.78 -5.07
C PHE A 32 -24.20 11.30 -5.10
N GLU A 33 -23.72 11.83 -6.22
CA GLU A 33 -23.31 13.22 -6.33
C GLU A 33 -24.20 13.96 -7.33
N PHE A 34 -24.70 15.10 -6.90
CA PHE A 34 -25.42 16.05 -7.74
C PHE A 34 -24.55 17.26 -7.95
N GLN A 35 -24.28 17.60 -9.21
CA GLN A 35 -23.46 18.75 -9.56
C GLN A 35 -24.25 19.66 -10.50
N ASP A 36 -24.38 20.91 -10.10
CA ASP A 36 -24.93 21.97 -10.94
C ASP A 36 -23.76 22.68 -11.62
N ARG A 37 -23.70 22.63 -12.95
CA ARG A 37 -22.65 23.27 -13.76
C ARG A 37 -23.32 24.21 -14.75
N GLU A 38 -22.56 25.14 -15.32
CA GLU A 38 -23.10 26.03 -16.37
C GLU A 38 -23.66 25.27 -17.58
N ALA A 39 -23.14 24.06 -17.84
CA ALA A 39 -23.61 23.17 -18.91
C ALA A 39 -24.89 22.37 -18.56
N GLY A 40 -25.40 22.48 -17.32
CA GLY A 40 -26.58 21.76 -16.83
C GLY A 40 -26.33 21.00 -15.52
N ARG A 41 -27.38 20.32 -15.06
CA ARG A 41 -27.35 19.50 -13.84
C ARG A 41 -27.02 18.05 -14.17
N GLU A 42 -26.02 17.51 -13.49
CA GLU A 42 -25.60 16.12 -13.60
C GLU A 42 -25.81 15.39 -12.26
N SER A 43 -26.16 14.11 -12.34
CA SER A 43 -26.25 13.20 -11.19
C SER A 43 -25.46 11.94 -11.49
N ASN A 44 -24.44 11.65 -10.69
CA ASN A 44 -23.53 10.53 -10.91
C ASN A 44 -23.39 9.69 -9.64
N LEU A 45 -23.32 8.37 -9.82
CA LEU A 45 -22.83 7.47 -8.79
C LEU A 45 -21.31 7.39 -8.94
N VAL A 46 -20.57 7.72 -7.88
CA VAL A 46 -19.10 7.84 -7.92
C VAL A 46 -18.48 6.84 -6.94
N SER A 47 -17.44 6.14 -7.37
CA SER A 47 -16.56 5.36 -6.48
C SER A 47 -15.35 6.21 -6.08
N ASN A 48 -15.18 6.43 -4.78
CA ASN A 48 -14.13 7.26 -4.19
C ASN A 48 -13.02 6.37 -3.61
N ALA A 49 -12.12 5.92 -4.48
CA ALA A 49 -11.00 5.03 -4.13
C ALA A 49 -11.44 3.81 -3.31
N SER A 50 -12.53 3.16 -3.74
CA SER A 50 -12.90 1.84 -3.23
C SER A 50 -11.75 0.87 -3.47
N ARG A 51 -11.45 -0.01 -2.52
CA ARG A 51 -10.21 -0.80 -2.55
C ARG A 51 -10.34 -2.11 -1.79
N VAL A 52 -9.50 -3.05 -2.17
CA VAL A 52 -9.31 -4.33 -1.50
C VAL A 52 -7.83 -4.55 -1.30
N GLY A 53 -7.46 -5.15 -0.17
CA GLY A 53 -6.09 -5.44 0.13
C GLY A 53 -5.93 -6.64 1.04
N ILE A 54 -4.70 -7.13 1.08
CA ILE A 54 -4.25 -8.18 1.98
C ILE A 54 -2.99 -7.67 2.65
N LYS A 55 -2.91 -7.80 3.96
CA LYS A 55 -1.71 -7.48 4.72
C LYS A 55 -1.44 -8.55 5.75
N GLY A 56 -0.19 -8.72 6.11
CA GLY A 56 0.17 -9.68 7.13
C GLY A 56 1.52 -9.37 7.75
N ASN A 57 1.81 -10.11 8.80
CA ASN A 57 3.10 -10.08 9.44
C ASN A 57 3.55 -11.50 9.79
N ILE A 58 4.85 -11.67 9.68
CA ILE A 58 5.62 -12.88 9.93
C ILE A 58 6.49 -12.57 11.13
N ASN A 59 6.31 -13.26 12.25
CA ASN A 59 7.20 -13.08 13.40
C ASN A 59 8.42 -13.99 13.23
N PHE A 60 9.61 -13.40 13.06
CA PHE A 60 10.87 -14.16 13.00
C PHE A 60 11.47 -14.34 14.40
N THR A 61 11.46 -13.28 15.21
CA THR A 61 11.89 -13.27 16.61
C THR A 61 10.94 -12.40 17.44
N SER A 62 11.19 -12.26 18.75
CA SER A 62 10.44 -11.34 19.61
C SER A 62 10.56 -9.87 19.19
N SER A 63 11.61 -9.51 18.45
CA SER A 63 11.95 -8.12 18.08
C SER A 63 12.00 -7.88 16.57
N LEU A 64 11.86 -8.91 15.73
CA LEU A 64 11.94 -8.80 14.28
C LEU A 64 10.74 -9.46 13.60
N LYS A 65 10.09 -8.71 12.71
CA LYS A 65 8.92 -9.13 11.94
C LYS A 65 9.10 -8.83 10.46
N GLY A 66 8.74 -9.78 9.61
CA GLY A 66 8.45 -9.52 8.20
C GLY A 66 7.06 -8.93 8.09
N ILE A 67 6.88 -7.92 7.26
CA ILE A 67 5.59 -7.32 6.96
C ILE A 67 5.37 -7.31 5.46
N TYR A 68 4.13 -7.44 5.04
CA TYR A 68 3.75 -7.29 3.64
C TYR A 68 2.37 -6.69 3.54
N GLN A 69 2.14 -6.00 2.44
CA GLN A 69 0.85 -5.47 2.06
C GLN A 69 0.73 -5.53 0.54
N ILE A 70 -0.46 -5.85 0.06
CA ILE A 70 -0.86 -5.74 -1.34
C ILE A 70 -2.23 -5.07 -1.33
N GLU A 71 -2.37 -3.93 -2.01
CA GLU A 71 -3.63 -3.19 -2.10
C GLU A 71 -3.91 -2.82 -3.56
N TYR A 72 -5.16 -2.99 -3.97
CA TYR A 72 -5.67 -2.57 -5.27
C TYR A 72 -6.94 -1.75 -5.12
N GLU A 73 -7.01 -0.67 -5.88
CA GLU A 73 -8.23 0.09 -6.10
C GLU A 73 -9.17 -0.66 -7.05
N VAL A 74 -10.46 -0.55 -6.78
CA VAL A 74 -11.56 -1.10 -7.57
C VAL A 74 -12.61 -0.01 -7.80
N ASP A 75 -13.22 -0.01 -8.97
CA ASP A 75 -14.42 0.80 -9.23
C ASP A 75 -15.58 -0.14 -9.55
N PRO A 76 -16.47 -0.43 -8.59
CA PRO A 76 -17.62 -1.31 -8.82
C PRO A 76 -18.75 -0.63 -9.61
N VAL A 77 -18.69 0.69 -9.81
CA VAL A 77 -19.72 1.45 -10.54
C VAL A 77 -19.42 1.46 -12.03
N HIS A 78 -18.19 1.80 -12.40
CA HIS A 78 -17.79 1.94 -13.81
C HIS A 78 -16.87 0.82 -14.29
N GLY A 79 -16.37 -0.03 -13.39
CA GLY A 79 -15.48 -1.14 -13.73
C GLY A 79 -14.06 -0.72 -14.14
N LYS A 80 -13.68 0.56 -13.95
CA LYS A 80 -12.40 1.15 -14.35
C LYS A 80 -11.80 1.98 -13.21
N ALA A 81 -11.02 1.34 -12.35
CA ALA A 81 -10.26 2.03 -11.30
C ALA A 81 -9.14 2.89 -11.90
N ASP A 82 -8.30 2.31 -12.78
CA ASP A 82 -7.25 3.06 -13.47
C ASP A 82 -7.85 3.74 -14.70
N LYS A 83 -8.38 4.96 -14.51
CA LYS A 83 -9.00 5.75 -15.58
C LYS A 83 -8.01 6.11 -16.69
N SER A 84 -6.74 6.30 -16.34
CA SER A 84 -5.69 6.71 -17.29
C SER A 84 -5.34 5.60 -18.30
N ARG A 85 -5.36 4.33 -17.85
CA ARG A 85 -5.05 3.16 -18.69
C ARG A 85 -6.27 2.30 -19.01
N GLY A 86 -7.46 2.71 -18.55
CA GLY A 86 -8.72 2.00 -18.75
C GLY A 86 -8.78 0.61 -18.10
N ARG A 87 -8.03 0.37 -17.02
CA ARG A 87 -7.95 -0.95 -16.35
C ARG A 87 -8.90 -1.03 -15.17
N SER A 88 -9.41 -2.23 -14.90
CA SER A 88 -10.35 -2.46 -13.80
C SER A 88 -9.74 -2.35 -12.41
N PHE A 89 -8.41 -2.45 -12.31
CA PHE A 89 -7.67 -2.36 -11.06
C PHE A 89 -6.54 -1.35 -11.17
N GLU A 90 -6.33 -0.58 -10.10
CA GLU A 90 -5.15 0.26 -9.93
C GLU A 90 -4.35 -0.19 -8.72
N GLN A 91 -3.06 -0.45 -8.88
CA GLN A 91 -2.22 -0.86 -7.76
C GLN A 91 -2.03 0.29 -6.78
N ARG A 92 -2.30 0.06 -5.49
CA ARG A 92 -2.08 1.01 -4.39
C ARG A 92 -0.87 0.56 -3.56
N ASP A 93 -0.85 0.83 -2.25
CA ASP A 93 0.29 0.46 -1.41
C ASP A 93 0.49 -1.05 -1.40
N SER A 94 1.61 -1.46 -1.98
CA SER A 94 1.98 -2.85 -2.17
C SER A 94 3.48 -2.99 -1.93
N PHE A 95 3.86 -3.54 -0.79
CA PHE A 95 5.25 -3.59 -0.35
C PHE A 95 5.54 -4.83 0.48
N ILE A 96 6.83 -5.12 0.61
CA ILE A 96 7.37 -6.04 1.61
C ILE A 96 8.36 -5.28 2.48
N GLY A 97 8.54 -5.71 3.73
CA GLY A 97 9.44 -5.03 4.63
C GLY A 97 9.84 -5.85 5.86
N LEU A 98 10.79 -5.29 6.59
CA LEU A 98 11.27 -5.76 7.88
C LEU A 98 11.01 -4.69 8.92
N LYS A 99 10.32 -5.07 9.99
CA LYS A 99 10.01 -4.23 11.14
C LYS A 99 10.72 -4.79 12.37
N GLY A 100 11.46 -3.95 13.07
CA GLY A 100 12.04 -4.29 14.36
C GLY A 100 12.16 -3.10 15.31
N SER A 101 12.91 -3.28 16.39
CA SER A 101 13.08 -2.24 17.43
C SER A 101 13.66 -0.93 16.91
N TYR A 102 14.47 -1.00 15.86
CA TYR A 102 15.12 0.16 15.25
C TYR A 102 14.26 0.87 14.22
N GLY A 103 13.08 0.36 13.86
CA GLY A 103 12.22 0.95 12.83
C GLY A 103 11.73 -0.06 11.81
N THR A 104 11.23 0.44 10.69
CA THR A 104 10.69 -0.37 9.59
C THR A 104 11.37 0.01 8.29
N LEU A 105 12.01 -0.95 7.63
CA LEU A 105 12.54 -0.83 6.27
C LEU A 105 11.59 -1.57 5.33
N PHE A 106 11.21 -0.96 4.21
CA PHE A 106 10.32 -1.58 3.24
C PHE A 106 10.67 -1.18 1.81
N LEU A 107 10.24 -2.02 0.88
CA LEU A 107 10.42 -1.79 -0.55
C LEU A 107 9.16 -2.17 -1.34
N GLY A 108 8.87 -1.41 -2.39
CA GLY A 108 7.74 -1.66 -3.28
C GLY A 108 7.05 -0.38 -3.72
N LYS A 109 5.72 -0.44 -3.85
CA LYS A 109 4.87 0.72 -4.11
C LYS A 109 4.34 1.26 -2.79
N HIS A 110 4.64 2.51 -2.45
CA HIS A 110 4.21 3.12 -1.20
C HIS A 110 3.95 4.63 -1.35
N ASN A 111 3.03 5.15 -0.54
CA ASN A 111 2.85 6.58 -0.35
C ASN A 111 4.16 7.28 0.06
N THR A 112 4.36 8.50 -0.44
CA THR A 112 5.43 9.37 0.05
C THR A 112 5.18 9.80 1.50
N ALA A 113 6.24 10.13 2.23
CA ALA A 113 6.11 10.62 3.61
C ALA A 113 5.23 11.88 3.72
N PHE A 114 5.27 12.75 2.69
CA PHE A 114 4.41 13.93 2.63
C PHE A 114 2.94 13.53 2.56
N LYS A 115 2.58 12.63 1.64
CA LYS A 115 1.20 12.12 1.51
C LYS A 115 0.72 11.46 2.83
N GLU A 116 1.50 10.57 3.41
CA GLU A 116 1.18 9.94 4.71
C GLU A 116 0.95 10.95 5.85
N SER A 117 1.72 12.05 5.86
CA SER A 117 1.56 13.09 6.88
C SER A 117 0.31 13.94 6.68
N GLN A 118 -0.02 14.24 5.42
CA GLN A 118 -1.15 15.06 5.01
C GLN A 118 -2.47 14.31 5.18
N GLU A 119 -2.50 12.99 4.94
CA GLU A 119 -3.72 12.15 5.08
C GLU A 119 -4.33 12.24 6.50
N LYS A 120 -3.55 12.64 7.51
CA LYS A 120 -4.03 12.81 8.91
C LYS A 120 -4.88 14.06 9.13
N ILE A 121 -4.76 15.06 8.26
CA ILE A 121 -5.47 16.34 8.36
C ILE A 121 -6.44 16.56 7.20
N ASP A 122 -6.46 15.67 6.21
CA ASP A 122 -7.38 15.74 5.09
C ASP A 122 -8.73 15.09 5.42
N LEU A 123 -9.72 15.93 5.72
CA LEU A 123 -11.10 15.50 6.00
C LEU A 123 -11.87 15.09 4.73
N PHE A 124 -11.36 15.41 3.54
CA PHE A 124 -12.01 15.17 2.25
C PHE A 124 -11.23 14.19 1.39
N ASN A 125 -10.32 13.43 1.98
CA ASN A 125 -9.51 12.43 1.28
C ASN A 125 -10.39 11.49 0.43
N ASP A 126 -9.98 11.27 -0.81
CA ASP A 126 -10.68 10.51 -1.86
C ASP A 126 -11.95 11.17 -2.44
N LEU A 127 -12.42 12.32 -1.93
CA LEU A 127 -13.60 13.04 -2.45
C LEU A 127 -13.21 14.15 -3.45
N ALA A 128 -14.21 14.81 -4.05
CA ALA A 128 -13.98 15.92 -4.98
C ALA A 128 -13.17 17.08 -4.38
N ALA A 129 -13.30 17.33 -3.07
CA ALA A 129 -12.61 18.39 -2.33
C ALA A 129 -11.27 17.95 -1.69
N ASP A 130 -10.73 16.81 -2.11
CA ASP A 130 -9.44 16.27 -1.67
C ASP A 130 -8.31 17.30 -1.89
N ILE A 131 -7.48 17.47 -0.86
CA ILE A 131 -6.40 18.48 -0.84
C ILE A 131 -5.35 18.19 -1.93
N LYS A 132 -5.24 16.97 -2.44
CA LYS A 132 -4.37 16.64 -3.58
C LYS A 132 -4.63 17.50 -4.82
N ASN A 133 -5.86 18.01 -4.97
CA ASN A 133 -6.24 18.88 -6.08
C ASN A 133 -5.68 20.31 -5.92
N LEU A 134 -5.22 20.66 -4.71
CA LEU A 134 -4.65 21.97 -4.36
C LEU A 134 -3.14 21.90 -4.18
N LEU A 135 -2.62 20.82 -3.59
CA LEU A 135 -1.21 20.65 -3.25
C LEU A 135 -0.56 19.55 -4.09
N GLN A 136 0.53 19.90 -4.76
CA GLN A 136 1.36 18.90 -5.44
C GLN A 136 2.29 18.17 -4.45
N GLY A 137 2.65 16.93 -4.78
CA GLY A 137 3.55 16.12 -3.97
C GLY A 137 2.87 14.95 -3.26
N GLU A 138 1.54 14.86 -3.33
CA GLU A 138 0.79 13.69 -2.90
C GLU A 138 0.96 12.49 -3.84
N ASN A 139 2.15 11.92 -3.79
CA ASN A 139 2.55 10.84 -4.69
C ASN A 139 2.58 9.50 -3.97
N ARG A 140 2.32 8.45 -4.76
CA ARG A 140 2.59 7.05 -4.43
C ARG A 140 3.63 6.53 -5.42
N MET A 141 4.83 6.26 -4.92
CA MET A 141 6.00 5.95 -5.75
C MET A 141 6.11 4.44 -5.96
N THR A 142 6.50 4.04 -7.17
CA THR A 142 6.97 2.68 -7.47
C THR A 142 8.47 2.56 -7.22
N ASP A 143 8.97 1.34 -7.06
CA ASP A 143 10.40 1.06 -6.79
C ASP A 143 10.95 1.83 -5.59
N PHE A 144 10.08 2.11 -4.62
CA PHE A 144 10.39 2.91 -3.45
C PHE A 144 11.11 2.06 -2.41
N VAL A 145 12.18 2.61 -1.83
CA VAL A 145 12.82 2.08 -0.62
C VAL A 145 12.57 3.09 0.49
N GLY A 146 11.85 2.66 1.52
CA GLY A 146 11.40 3.51 2.61
C GLY A 146 11.91 3.03 3.96
N TYR A 147 12.23 3.98 4.83
CA TYR A 147 12.55 3.71 6.22
C TYR A 147 11.71 4.61 7.13
N VAL A 148 11.06 4.00 8.13
CA VAL A 148 10.27 4.68 9.15
C VAL A 148 10.89 4.40 10.51
N THR A 149 11.26 5.47 11.22
CA THR A 149 11.80 5.39 12.58
C THR A 149 10.77 4.82 13.54
N PRO A 150 11.20 4.19 14.65
CA PRO A 150 10.27 3.76 15.68
C PRO A 150 9.63 4.98 16.33
N THR A 151 8.45 4.80 16.90
CA THR A 151 7.83 5.85 17.70
C THR A 151 8.64 6.02 18.98
N PHE A 152 9.29 7.17 19.14
CA PHE A 152 9.91 7.53 20.40
C PHE A 152 8.79 7.96 21.36
N ARG A 153 8.67 7.27 22.50
CA ARG A 153 7.85 7.75 23.60
C ARG A 153 8.61 8.93 24.23
N SER A 154 8.26 10.16 23.86
CA SER A 154 8.53 11.30 24.73
C SER A 154 7.52 11.22 25.88
N GLY A 155 8.01 11.24 27.11
CA GLY A 155 7.17 11.41 28.30
C GLY A 155 6.41 12.73 28.29
#